data_AF-A0A358C7G6-F1
#
_entry.id   AF-A0A358C7G6-F1
#
_cell.length_a   1.000
_cell.length_b   1.000
_cell.length_c   1.000
_cell.angle_alpha   90.00
_cell.angle_beta   90.00
_cell.angle_gamma   90.00
#
_symmetry.space_group_name_H-M   'P 1'
#
loop_
_entity.id
_entity.type
_entity.pdbx_description
1 polymer ?
#
loop_
_entity_poly.entity_id
_entity_poly.type
_entity_poly.pdbx_seq_one_letter_code
_entity_poly.pdbx_strand_id
1 'polypeptide(L)'
;MDEKALHDEQRLMRMMRKTLTSIVRDTAPRDGNPSPLTEATILGIKDCLMVISSRETELAQLTGRTLDERPRFTDETPTSHAVKISSIPKKTH
;
A
#
# COMPACT_ATOMS: atom_id res chain seq x y z
N MET A 1 15.99 -12.27 1.29
CA MET A 1 15.02 -12.56 2.36
C MET A 1 14.16 -13.73 1.93
N ASP A 2 13.74 -14.57 2.86
CA ASP A 2 12.80 -15.66 2.59
C ASP A 2 11.44 -15.10 2.15
N GLU A 3 10.86 -15.65 1.08
CA GLU A 3 9.58 -15.19 0.50
C GLU A 3 8.44 -15.30 1.52
N LYS A 4 8.44 -16.38 2.30
CA LYS A 4 7.47 -16.57 3.39
C LYS A 4 7.58 -15.45 4.42
N ALA A 5 8.80 -15.09 4.80
CA ALA A 5 9.05 -14.02 5.76
C ALA A 5 8.56 -12.66 5.24
N LEU A 6 8.76 -12.35 3.95
CA LEU A 6 8.25 -11.13 3.32
C LEU A 6 6.72 -11.07 3.35
N HIS A 7 6.04 -12.18 3.05
CA HIS A 7 4.58 -12.25 3.09
C HIS A 7 4.03 -12.10 4.52
N ASP A 8 4.65 -12.76 5.49
CA ASP A 8 4.27 -12.65 6.90
C ASP A 8 4.45 -11.20 7.42
N GLU A 9 5.55 -10.54 7.01
CA GLU A 9 5.79 -9.15 7.34
C GLU A 9 4.79 -8.19 6.69
N GLN A 10 4.43 -8.40 5.41
CA GLN A 10 3.35 -7.65 4.76
C GLN A 10 2.03 -7.78 5.50
N ARG A 11 1.70 -9.00 5.95
CA ARG A 11 0.48 -9.25 6.74
C ARG A 11 0.54 -8.50 8.07
N LEU A 12 1.67 -8.52 8.76
CA LEU A 12 1.88 -7.79 10.01
C LEU A 12 1.69 -6.28 9.81
N MET A 13 2.36 -5.69 8.82
CA MET A 13 2.26 -4.25 8.51
C MET A 13 0.81 -3.83 8.21
N ARG A 14 0.09 -4.61 7.41
CA ARG A 14 -1.34 -4.36 7.12
C ARG A 14 -2.21 -4.40 8.37
N MET A 15 -1.97 -5.36 9.27
CA MET A 15 -2.71 -5.44 10.54
C MET A 15 -2.42 -4.23 11.42
N MET A 16 -1.15 -3.85 11.57
CA MET A 16 -0.75 -2.69 12.38
C MET A 16 -1.39 -1.40 11.88
N ARG A 17 -1.32 -1.13 10.56
CA ARG A 17 -1.96 0.04 9.95
C ARG A 17 -3.47 0.06 10.22
N LYS A 18 -4.16 -1.06 9.98
CA LYS A 18 -5.61 -1.17 10.22
C LYS A 18 -5.97 -0.88 11.67
N THR A 19 -5.24 -1.45 12.62
CA THR A 19 -5.48 -1.24 14.05
C THR A 19 -5.28 0.23 14.43
N LEU A 20 -4.15 0.82 14.06
CA LEU A 20 -3.86 2.23 14.38
C LEU A 20 -4.88 3.17 13.74
N THR A 21 -5.25 2.96 12.48
CA THR A 21 -6.28 3.78 11.81
C THR A 21 -7.66 3.59 12.46
N SER A 22 -8.00 2.39 12.95
CA SER A 22 -9.23 2.18 13.72
C SER A 22 -9.23 3.00 15.00
N ILE A 23 -8.14 2.96 15.76
CA ILE A 23 -7.97 3.76 16.99
C ILE A 23 -8.14 5.25 16.66
N VAL A 24 -7.44 5.76 15.65
CA VAL A 24 -7.53 7.16 15.23
C VAL A 24 -8.97 7.56 14.91
N ARG A 25 -9.71 6.72 14.18
CA ARG A 25 -11.13 6.97 13.85
C ARG A 25 -12.01 6.99 15.09
N ASP A 26 -11.78 6.07 16.02
CA ASP A 26 -12.59 5.95 17.24
C ASP A 26 -12.29 7.09 18.22
N THR A 27 -11.07 7.61 18.21
CA THR A 27 -10.61 8.73 19.06
C THR A 27 -10.62 10.09 18.37
N ALA A 28 -11.10 10.19 17.14
CA ALA A 28 -11.15 11.44 16.39
C ALA A 28 -12.04 12.46 17.14
N PRO A 29 -11.63 13.74 17.22
CA PRO A 29 -12.49 14.78 17.77
C PRO A 29 -13.86 14.79 17.07
N ARG A 30 -14.93 14.93 17.86
CA ARG A 30 -16.31 15.10 17.37
C ARG A 30 -16.82 16.46 17.84
N ASP A 31 -17.91 16.93 17.26
CA ASP A 31 -18.51 18.21 17.62
C ASP A 31 -18.77 18.27 19.14
N GLY A 32 -18.13 19.23 19.81
CA GLY A 32 -18.21 19.40 21.26
C GLY A 32 -17.43 18.39 22.11
N ASN A 33 -16.77 17.39 21.51
CA ASN A 33 -15.98 16.37 22.21
C ASN A 33 -14.54 16.31 21.65
N PRO A 34 -13.55 16.87 22.36
CA PRO A 34 -12.15 16.77 21.92
C PRO A 34 -11.67 15.31 21.93
N SER A 35 -10.57 15.05 21.23
CA SER A 35 -9.94 13.72 21.25
C SER A 35 -9.55 13.36 22.70
N PRO A 36 -9.75 12.11 23.14
CA PRO A 36 -9.28 11.64 24.44
C PRO A 36 -7.76 11.42 24.48
N LEU A 37 -7.06 11.50 23.34
CA LEU A 37 -5.62 11.30 23.24
C LEU A 37 -4.88 12.63 23.41
N THR A 38 -3.70 12.56 24.03
CA THR A 38 -2.80 13.71 24.08
C THR A 38 -2.21 14.01 22.70
N GLU A 39 -1.81 15.26 22.47
CA GLU A 39 -1.15 15.66 21.22
C GLU A 39 0.12 14.83 20.95
N ALA A 40 0.91 14.54 21.99
CA ALA A 40 2.09 13.69 21.89
C ALA A 40 1.74 12.27 21.42
N THR A 41 0.65 11.68 21.93
CA THR A 41 0.17 10.36 21.47
C THR A 41 -0.28 10.40 20.01
N ILE A 42 -0.99 11.46 19.60
CA ILE A 42 -1.42 11.64 18.21
C ILE A 42 -0.21 11.74 17.28
N LEU A 43 0.82 12.49 17.67
CA LEU A 43 2.07 12.60 16.91
C LEU A 43 2.78 11.25 16.80
N GLY A 44 2.91 10.52 17.92
CA GLY A 44 3.50 9.19 17.90
C GLY A 44 2.77 8.19 16.99
N ILE A 45 1.43 8.26 16.93
CA ILE A 45 0.66 7.43 15.99
C ILE A 45 0.96 7.83 14.53
N LYS A 46 1.07 9.12 14.23
CA LYS A 46 1.43 9.60 12.88
C LYS A 46 2.82 9.11 12.48
N ASP A 47 3.81 9.24 13.36
CA ASP A 47 5.18 8.79 13.11
C ASP A 47 5.24 7.28 12.85
N CYS A 48 4.53 6.49 13.66
CA CYS A 48 4.39 5.04 13.43
C CYS A 48 3.76 4.73 12.07
N LEU A 49 2.69 5.43 11.68
CA LEU A 49 2.04 5.22 10.38
C LEU A 49 2.98 5.57 9.22
N MET A 50 3.82 6.60 9.35
CA MET A 50 4.84 6.94 8.34
C MET A 50 5.87 5.82 8.17
N VAL A 51 6.37 5.26 9.27
CA VAL A 51 7.30 4.12 9.24
C VAL A 51 6.65 2.90 8.60
N ILE A 52 5.40 2.58 8.95
CA ILE A 52 4.65 1.47 8.37
C ILE A 52 4.49 1.67 6.86
N SER A 53 4.10 2.87 6.40
CA SER A 53 3.94 3.14 4.97
C SER A 53 5.25 3.01 4.21
N SER A 54 6.36 3.54 4.74
CA SER A 54 7.68 3.38 4.12
C SER A 54 8.05 1.91 3.97
N ARG A 55 7.79 1.10 5.00
CA ARG A 55 8.07 -0.35 4.97
C ARG A 55 7.14 -1.12 4.04
N GLU A 56 5.84 -0.78 4.01
CA GLU A 56 4.89 -1.37 3.06
C GLU A 56 5.32 -1.11 1.60
N THR A 57 5.87 0.08 1.30
CA THR A 57 6.43 0.40 -0.02
C THR A 57 7.65 -0.44 -0.36
N GLU A 58 8.59 -0.60 0.56
CA GLU A 58 9.78 -1.46 0.39
C GLU A 58 9.35 -2.92 0.12
N LEU A 59 8.42 -3.45 0.93
CA LEU A 59 7.91 -4.80 0.78
C LEU A 59 7.18 -5.02 -0.56
N ALA A 60 6.48 -4.00 -1.09
CA ALA A 60 5.85 -4.09 -2.40
C ALA A 60 6.89 -4.24 -3.52
N GLN A 61 7.95 -3.43 -3.47
CA GLN A 61 9.07 -3.50 -4.42
C GLN A 61 9.77 -4.87 -4.37
N LEU A 62 10.06 -5.39 -3.17
CA LEU A 62 10.72 -6.68 -2.97
C LEU A 62 9.89 -7.88 -3.46
N THR A 63 8.55 -7.77 -3.43
CA THR A 63 7.64 -8.82 -3.90
C THR A 63 7.21 -8.65 -5.35
N GLY A 64 7.82 -7.73 -6.09
CA GLY A 64 7.53 -7.49 -7.50
C GLY A 64 6.13 -6.90 -7.76
N ARG A 65 5.45 -6.38 -6.74
CA ARG A 65 4.20 -5.64 -6.91
C ARG A 65 4.55 -4.18 -7.19
N THR A 66 4.18 -3.68 -8.36
CA THR A 66 4.28 -2.25 -8.64
C THR A 66 3.18 -1.51 -7.88
N LEU A 67 3.53 -0.41 -7.21
CA LEU A 67 2.59 0.52 -6.60
C LEU A 67 1.78 1.33 -7.63
N ASP A 68 1.94 1.01 -8.92
CA ASP A 68 1.40 1.74 -10.07
C ASP A 68 -0.01 1.31 -10.48
N GLU A 69 -0.70 0.49 -9.67
CA GLU A 69 -2.15 0.29 -9.80
C GLU A 69 -2.90 1.54 -9.33
N ARG A 70 -2.65 2.67 -10.00
CA ARG A 70 -3.47 3.86 -9.86
C ARG A 70 -4.88 3.53 -10.35
N PRO A 71 -5.93 3.87 -9.59
CA PRO A 71 -7.30 3.76 -10.07
C PRO A 71 -7.42 4.50 -11.40
N ARG A 72 -7.86 3.80 -12.43
CA ARG A 72 -8.18 4.39 -13.73
C ARG A 72 -9.66 4.70 -13.82
N PHE A 73 -9.99 5.73 -14.57
CA PHE A 73 -11.39 5.99 -14.90
C PHE A 73 -11.91 4.90 -15.84
N THR A 74 -13.19 4.54 -15.70
CA THR A 74 -13.81 3.47 -16.51
C THR A 74 -13.86 3.81 -18.00
N ASP A 75 -13.82 5.10 -18.33
CA ASP A 75 -13.81 5.68 -19.66
C ASP A 75 -12.39 6.01 -20.17
N GLU A 76 -11.36 5.74 -19.37
CA GLU A 76 -9.96 5.98 -19.75
C GLU A 76 -9.52 5.02 -20.86
N THR A 77 -8.99 5.56 -21.97
CA THR A 77 -8.49 4.75 -23.07
C THR A 77 -7.15 4.10 -22.69
N PRO A 78 -6.99 2.77 -22.86
CA PRO A 78 -5.72 2.11 -22.56
C PRO A 78 -4.61 2.64 -23.47
N THR A 79 -3.49 3.07 -22.88
CA THR A 79 -2.27 3.48 -23.61
C THR A 79 -1.49 2.31 -24.24
N SER A 80 -1.94 1.08 -23.99
CA SER A 80 -1.31 -0.15 -24.46
C SER A 80 -2.35 -0.98 -25.22
N HIS A 81 -2.00 -1.42 -26.43
CA HIS A 81 -2.77 -2.39 -27.19
C HIS A 81 -1.99 -3.70 -27.25
N ALA A 82 -2.57 -4.76 -26.68
CA ALA A 82 -2.01 -6.10 -26.78
C ALA A 82 -2.15 -6.60 -28.23
N VAL A 83 -1.04 -6.72 -28.94
CA VAL A 83 -1.00 -7.29 -30.29
C VAL A 83 -0.84 -8.81 -30.17
N LYS A 84 -1.76 -9.57 -30.77
CA LYS A 84 -1.62 -11.03 -30.88
C LYS A 84 -0.55 -11.34 -31.93
N ILE A 85 0.62 -11.78 -31.47
CA ILE A 85 1.68 -12.27 -32.37
C ILE A 85 1.39 -13.75 -32.66
N SER A 86 0.99 -14.05 -33.89
CA SER A 86 0.63 -15.40 -34.34
C SER A 86 1.85 -16.32 -34.55
N SER A 87 3.03 -15.75 -34.78
CA SER A 87 4.30 -16.47 -34.74
C SER A 87 5.49 -15.49 -34.71
N ILE A 88 6.60 -15.90 -34.10
CA ILE A 88 7.86 -15.16 -34.15
C ILE A 88 8.69 -15.75 -35.29
N PRO A 89 9.00 -14.98 -36.36
CA PRO A 89 9.81 -15.49 -37.45
C PRO A 89 11.22 -15.79 -36.96
N LYS A 90 11.68 -17.04 -37.19
CA LYS A 90 13.05 -17.46 -36.88
C LYS A 90 13.98 -16.77 -37.89
N LYS A 91 14.92 -15.95 -37.42
CA LYS A 91 15.94 -15.33 -38.30
C LYS A 91 16.75 -16.43 -38.97
N THR A 92 16.68 -16.51 -40.29
CA THR A 92 17.59 -17.31 -41.11
C THR A 92 18.90 -16.51 -41.25
N HIS A 93 20.00 -17.12 -40.81
CA HIS A 93 21.36 -16.66 -41.08
C HIS A 93 21.76 -16.98 -42.53
#